data_AF-A0AAN7QDZ6-F1
#
_entry.id   AF-A0AAN7QDZ6-F1
#
_cell.length_a   1.000
_cell.length_b   1.000
_cell.length_c   1.000
_cell.angle_alpha   90.00
_cell.angle_beta   90.00
_cell.angle_gamma   90.00
#
_symmetry.space_group_name_H-M   'P 1'
#
loop_
_entity.id
_entity.type
_entity.pdbx_description
1 polymer ?
#
loop_
_entity_poly.entity_id
_entity_poly.type
_entity_poly.pdbx_seq_one_letter_code
_entity_poly.pdbx_strand_id
1 'polypeptide(L)'
;MSSTSGGNNDLSSSSSTKLNPVRSKESSRYCWVCFATEEDDAEASWVQPCNCRGTTKWVHQSCLQRWVDEKQKGGNIGKVACPQCQTEYIIVFPNMGILVIILDTVDSFIYKGCPFLAAGIVVGAIYWCAVTYGAITVMQVVGQKEGLAVMEQADPLVLLIGLPAIPIALIVGKMVRWEDAVLHFMRKYLVKVPLLKHILPFRLDIVPNMTQTDSDIPPLTDPVSATRVLCGALLMPTIANMLGKLFFDTIKSNFHRTVLGGLAFIAIKGCLKIYHKQQQYIRQCQRKILDYTETNISTYLHGGGRRD
;
A
#
# COMPACT_ATOMS: atom_id res chain seq x y z
N MET A 1 101.08 -20.61 12.87
CA MET A 1 101.52 -19.46 12.05
C MET A 1 101.37 -19.84 10.59
N SER A 2 100.57 -19.07 9.86
CA SER A 2 100.62 -18.83 8.40
C SER A 2 100.22 -19.99 7.46
N SER A 3 99.01 -19.99 6.88
CA SER A 3 98.58 -19.34 5.60
C SER A 3 98.81 -20.25 4.36
N THR A 4 97.76 -20.88 3.80
CA THR A 4 97.08 -20.59 2.49
C THR A 4 98.01 -20.67 1.25
N SER A 5 97.73 -21.30 0.08
CA SER A 5 96.52 -21.57 -0.72
C SER A 5 96.84 -22.60 -1.82
N GLY A 6 95.92 -23.47 -2.27
CA GLY A 6 95.18 -23.35 -3.56
C GLY A 6 95.69 -24.35 -4.61
N GLY A 7 94.90 -25.09 -5.40
CA GLY A 7 93.46 -25.19 -5.55
C GLY A 7 93.08 -26.50 -6.29
N ASN A 8 91.85 -26.97 -6.08
CA ASN A 8 91.28 -28.11 -6.77
C ASN A 8 90.11 -27.66 -7.66
N ASN A 9 90.09 -28.21 -8.88
CA ASN A 9 89.05 -28.08 -9.88
C ASN A 9 87.89 -28.99 -9.53
N ASP A 10 86.71 -28.43 -9.25
CA ASP A 10 85.47 -29.20 -9.19
C ASP A 10 84.49 -28.78 -10.30
N LEU A 11 84.14 -29.83 -11.05
CA LEU A 11 83.31 -29.89 -12.23
C LEU A 11 81.83 -29.94 -11.79
N SER A 12 81.07 -28.96 -12.26
CA SER A 12 79.69 -29.11 -12.74
C SER A 12 78.65 -29.81 -11.85
N SER A 13 77.86 -29.04 -11.11
CA SER A 13 76.42 -29.30 -10.99
C SER A 13 75.65 -28.00 -10.83
N SER A 14 75.23 -27.48 -11.99
CA SER A 14 74.36 -26.33 -12.15
C SER A 14 72.98 -26.60 -11.54
N SER A 15 72.81 -26.25 -10.26
CA SER A 15 71.49 -26.05 -9.66
C SER A 15 71.01 -24.65 -10.01
N SER A 16 70.42 -24.52 -11.20
CA SER A 16 69.70 -23.33 -11.62
C SER A 16 68.44 -23.18 -10.76
N THR A 17 68.57 -22.45 -9.64
CA THR A 17 67.43 -21.92 -8.89
C THR A 17 66.65 -21.02 -9.83
N LYS A 18 65.56 -21.55 -10.42
CA LYS A 18 64.59 -20.78 -11.17
C LYS A 18 63.97 -19.77 -10.20
N LEU A 19 64.46 -18.54 -10.24
CA LEU A 19 63.73 -17.38 -9.74
C LEU A 19 62.42 -17.32 -10.51
N ASN A 20 61.34 -17.77 -9.88
CA ASN A 20 60.00 -17.49 -10.38
C ASN A 20 59.87 -15.98 -10.51
N PRO A 21 59.52 -15.43 -11.68
CA PRO A 21 59.13 -14.04 -11.73
C PRO A 21 57.86 -13.96 -10.89
N VAL A 22 57.91 -13.18 -9.81
CA VAL A 22 56.71 -12.68 -9.16
C VAL A 22 55.99 -11.87 -10.24
N ARG A 23 55.11 -12.53 -11.02
CA ARG A 23 54.04 -11.84 -11.72
C ARG A 23 53.38 -11.03 -10.63
N SER A 24 53.45 -9.72 -10.74
CA SER A 24 52.60 -8.82 -9.98
C SER A 24 51.18 -9.36 -10.08
N LYS A 25 50.70 -10.03 -9.01
CA LYS A 25 49.29 -10.32 -8.76
C LYS A 25 48.61 -8.99 -8.46
N GLU A 26 48.66 -8.10 -9.43
CA GLU A 26 48.01 -6.81 -9.38
C GLU A 26 46.57 -7.07 -9.80
N SER A 27 45.67 -7.00 -8.80
CA SER A 27 44.21 -6.93 -8.96
C SER A 27 43.42 -8.23 -9.21
N SER A 28 43.71 -9.34 -8.50
CA SER A 28 42.68 -10.39 -8.36
C SER A 28 41.42 -9.79 -7.74
N ARG A 29 40.27 -9.94 -8.40
CA ARG A 29 39.00 -9.43 -7.88
C ARG A 29 38.62 -10.22 -6.63
N TYR A 30 38.01 -9.53 -5.68
CA TYR A 30 37.58 -10.09 -4.42
C TYR A 30 36.20 -9.54 -4.08
N CYS A 31 35.24 -10.42 -3.80
CA CYS A 31 33.89 -10.02 -3.49
C CYS A 31 33.78 -9.63 -2.01
N TRP A 32 33.52 -8.36 -1.70
CA TRP A 32 33.43 -7.91 -0.29
C TRP A 32 32.23 -8.46 0.49
N VAL A 33 31.27 -9.13 -0.18
CA VAL A 33 30.10 -9.75 0.46
C VAL A 33 30.37 -11.19 0.87
N CYS A 34 30.85 -12.02 -0.06
CA CYS A 34 31.05 -13.47 0.18
C CYS A 34 32.51 -13.87 0.37
N PHE A 35 33.44 -12.91 0.23
CA PHE A 35 34.87 -13.09 0.39
C PHE A 35 35.53 -14.09 -0.59
N ALA A 36 34.81 -14.47 -1.64
CA ALA A 36 35.36 -15.27 -2.74
C ALA A 36 36.21 -14.41 -3.68
N THR A 37 37.26 -15.01 -4.22
CA THR A 37 38.11 -14.42 -5.25
C THR A 37 37.67 -14.87 -6.64
N GLU A 38 38.19 -14.20 -7.67
CA GLU A 38 37.99 -14.61 -9.07
C GLU A 38 38.47 -16.04 -9.39
N GLU A 39 39.42 -16.57 -8.61
CA GLU A 39 39.91 -17.94 -8.77
C GLU A 39 38.89 -18.99 -8.25
N ASP A 40 38.04 -18.62 -7.28
CA ASP A 40 37.06 -19.52 -6.66
C ASP A 40 35.79 -19.70 -7.51
N ASP A 41 35.42 -18.70 -8.32
CA ASP A 41 34.24 -18.69 -9.19
C ASP A 41 34.49 -17.86 -10.46
N ALA A 42 35.08 -18.51 -11.47
CA ALA A 42 35.47 -17.86 -12.73
C ALA A 42 34.27 -17.48 -13.62
N GLU A 43 33.10 -18.10 -13.42
CA GLU A 43 31.88 -17.80 -14.18
C GLU A 43 31.04 -16.69 -13.52
N ALA A 44 31.44 -16.21 -12.34
CA ALA A 44 30.71 -15.17 -11.62
C ALA A 44 30.66 -13.86 -12.41
N SER A 45 29.49 -13.23 -12.42
CA SER A 45 29.32 -11.87 -12.95
C SER A 45 29.80 -10.85 -11.92
N TRP A 46 30.90 -10.16 -12.21
CA TRP A 46 31.48 -9.11 -11.37
C TRP A 46 30.97 -7.72 -11.76
N VAL A 47 30.75 -6.87 -10.75
CA VAL A 47 30.37 -5.45 -10.93
C VAL A 47 31.17 -4.53 -10.01
N GLN A 48 31.35 -3.29 -10.45
CA GLN A 48 31.92 -2.16 -9.72
C GLN A 48 30.84 -1.07 -9.55
N PRO A 49 29.94 -1.18 -8.56
CA PRO A 49 28.75 -0.32 -8.44
C PRO A 49 29.05 1.06 -7.81
N CYS A 50 30.31 1.37 -7.48
CA CYS A 50 30.68 2.60 -6.78
C CYS A 50 32.13 3.04 -7.04
N ASN A 51 32.48 4.21 -6.50
CA ASN A 51 33.81 4.83 -6.61
C ASN A 51 34.86 4.35 -5.59
N CYS A 52 34.63 3.24 -4.90
CA CYS A 52 35.65 2.68 -4.00
C CYS A 52 36.95 2.34 -4.76
N ARG A 53 38.09 2.42 -4.07
CA ARG A 53 39.43 2.15 -4.63
C ARG A 53 39.92 0.77 -4.21
N GLY A 54 40.81 0.18 -5.00
CA GLY A 54 41.40 -1.13 -4.71
C GLY A 54 40.42 -2.28 -4.92
N THR A 55 40.54 -3.33 -4.11
CA THR A 55 39.73 -4.57 -4.20
C THR A 55 38.32 -4.42 -3.62
N THR A 56 38.09 -3.43 -2.74
CA THR A 56 36.79 -3.21 -2.07
C THR A 56 35.68 -2.72 -2.99
N LYS A 57 36.01 -2.36 -4.23
CA LYS A 57 35.05 -1.92 -5.24
C LYS A 57 34.34 -3.06 -5.98
N TRP A 58 34.92 -4.26 -5.96
CA TRP A 58 34.45 -5.42 -6.72
C TRP A 58 33.47 -6.26 -5.90
N VAL A 59 32.39 -6.70 -6.53
CA VAL A 59 31.38 -7.57 -5.92
C VAL A 59 30.67 -8.39 -6.98
N HIS A 60 30.21 -9.59 -6.63
CA HIS A 60 29.34 -10.35 -7.53
C HIS A 60 27.97 -9.69 -7.66
N GLN A 61 27.42 -9.72 -8.88
CA GLN A 61 26.08 -9.22 -9.18
C GLN A 61 25.01 -9.84 -8.27
N SER A 62 25.06 -11.16 -8.06
CA SER A 62 24.11 -11.91 -7.23
C SER A 62 24.24 -11.59 -5.74
N CYS A 63 25.48 -11.43 -5.24
CA CYS A 63 25.74 -11.05 -3.86
C CYS A 63 25.24 -9.63 -3.56
N LEU A 64 25.49 -8.69 -4.46
CA LEU A 64 25.06 -7.31 -4.30
C LEU A 64 23.53 -7.18 -4.34
N GLN A 65 22.86 -7.91 -5.24
CA GLN A 65 21.39 -7.97 -5.27
C GLN A 65 20.83 -8.42 -3.92
N ARG A 66 21.30 -9.55 -3.37
CA ARG A 66 20.84 -10.06 -2.07
C ARG A 66 21.09 -9.07 -0.94
N TRP A 67 22.26 -8.43 -0.92
CA TRP A 67 22.57 -7.39 0.07
C TRP A 67 21.61 -6.20 -0.04
N VAL A 68 21.30 -5.76 -1.26
CA VAL A 68 20.32 -4.68 -1.51
C VAL A 68 18.92 -5.08 -1.05
N ASP A 69 18.49 -6.33 -1.29
CA ASP A 69 17.18 -6.83 -0.82
C ASP A 69 17.05 -6.76 0.70
N GLU A 70 18.11 -7.18 1.40
CA GLU A 70 18.16 -7.15 2.85
C GLU A 70 18.10 -5.71 3.39
N LYS A 71 18.79 -4.77 2.74
CA LYS A 71 18.74 -3.35 3.11
C LYS A 71 17.39 -2.71 2.85
N GLN A 72 16.69 -3.12 1.80
CA GLN A 72 15.40 -2.54 1.43
C GLN A 72 14.20 -3.13 2.18
N LYS A 73 14.34 -4.26 2.91
CA LYS A 73 13.26 -4.92 3.67
C LYS A 73 11.96 -5.08 2.86
N GLY A 74 12.07 -5.29 1.55
CA GLY A 74 10.92 -5.42 0.63
C GLY A 74 10.36 -4.10 0.07
N GLY A 75 10.92 -2.94 0.42
CA GLY A 75 10.55 -1.64 -0.13
C GLY A 75 11.42 -1.24 -1.34
N ASN A 76 10.86 -1.27 -2.54
CA ASN A 76 11.57 -0.90 -3.79
C ASN A 76 11.78 0.62 -4.00
N ILE A 77 11.48 1.46 -3.00
CA ILE A 77 11.37 2.93 -3.19
C ILE A 77 12.60 3.68 -2.67
N GLY A 78 13.41 3.06 -1.81
CA GLY A 78 14.61 3.69 -1.26
C GLY A 78 15.82 3.57 -2.19
N LYS A 79 16.51 4.69 -2.44
CA LYS A 79 17.85 4.66 -3.03
C LYS A 79 18.80 3.95 -2.06
N VAL A 80 19.60 3.02 -2.59
CA VAL A 80 20.58 2.28 -1.79
C VAL A 80 21.96 2.78 -2.16
N ALA A 81 22.77 3.08 -1.15
CA ALA A 81 24.11 3.61 -1.32
C ALA A 81 25.17 2.65 -0.76
N CYS A 82 26.38 2.77 -1.29
CA CYS A 82 27.55 2.06 -0.78
C CYS A 82 27.81 2.43 0.68
N PRO A 83 28.03 1.45 1.58
CA PRO A 83 28.27 1.74 3.00
C PRO A 83 29.60 2.47 3.24
N GLN A 84 30.58 2.34 2.34
CA GLN A 84 31.92 2.91 2.50
C GLN A 84 32.02 4.32 1.93
N CYS A 85 31.67 4.50 0.65
CA CYS A 85 31.82 5.78 -0.05
C CYS A 85 30.50 6.55 -0.26
N GLN A 86 29.36 6.01 0.22
CA GLN A 86 28.04 6.63 0.10
C GLN A 86 27.57 6.92 -1.34
N THR A 87 28.22 6.30 -2.34
CA THR A 87 27.77 6.40 -3.73
C THR A 87 26.47 5.64 -3.93
N GLU A 88 25.44 6.29 -4.49
CA GLU A 88 24.16 5.69 -4.83
C GLU A 88 24.32 4.63 -5.94
N TYR A 89 23.76 3.44 -5.73
CA TYR A 89 23.79 2.37 -6.71
C TYR A 89 22.80 2.61 -7.86
N ILE A 90 23.23 2.34 -9.09
CA ILE A 90 22.40 2.46 -10.28
C ILE A 90 21.67 1.12 -10.50
N ILE A 91 20.43 1.03 -10.02
CA ILE A 91 19.60 -0.18 -10.13
C ILE A 91 18.64 -0.02 -11.31
N VAL A 92 18.78 -0.87 -12.32
CA VAL A 92 17.93 -0.88 -13.51
C VAL A 92 17.04 -2.12 -13.51
N PHE A 93 15.75 -1.90 -13.75
CA PHE A 93 14.78 -2.97 -13.92
C PHE A 93 14.51 -3.18 -15.41
N PRO A 94 14.33 -4.42 -15.89
CA PRO A 94 14.00 -4.66 -17.29
C PRO A 94 12.67 -3.99 -17.65
N ASN A 95 12.55 -3.58 -18.92
CA ASN A 95 11.32 -3.02 -19.47
C ASN A 95 10.23 -4.09 -19.48
N MET A 96 9.09 -3.78 -18.86
CA MET A 96 7.96 -4.68 -18.79
C MET A 96 7.10 -4.53 -20.04
N GLY A 97 6.52 -5.63 -20.52
CA GLY A 97 5.61 -5.59 -21.67
C GLY A 97 4.40 -4.68 -21.41
N ILE A 98 3.79 -4.17 -22.49
CA ILE A 98 2.67 -3.21 -22.46
C ILE A 98 1.52 -3.68 -21.57
N LEU A 99 1.21 -4.99 -21.57
CA LEU A 99 0.15 -5.57 -20.75
C LEU A 99 0.35 -5.32 -19.25
N VAL A 100 1.58 -5.41 -18.75
CA VAL A 100 1.89 -5.18 -17.33
C VAL A 100 1.67 -3.72 -16.97
N ILE A 101 2.05 -2.80 -17.86
CA ILE A 101 1.86 -1.35 -17.68
C ILE A 101 0.37 -1.03 -17.61
N ILE A 102 -0.44 -1.63 -18.48
CA ILE A 102 -1.90 -1.47 -18.43
C ILE A 102 -2.46 -2.00 -17.11
N LEU A 103 -2.03 -3.20 -16.69
CA LEU A 103 -2.46 -3.80 -15.42
C LEU A 103 -2.08 -2.93 -14.20
N ASP A 104 -0.87 -2.39 -14.16
CA ASP A 104 -0.41 -1.45 -13.12
C ASP A 104 -1.24 -0.16 -13.13
N THR A 105 -1.55 0.37 -14.32
CA THR A 105 -2.36 1.58 -14.47
C THR A 105 -3.78 1.38 -13.96
N VAL A 106 -4.40 0.24 -14.31
CA VAL A 106 -5.72 -0.13 -13.83
C VAL A 106 -5.72 -0.33 -12.31
N ASP A 107 -4.72 -1.02 -11.74
CA ASP A 107 -4.64 -1.21 -10.28
C ASP A 107 -4.43 0.12 -9.55
N SER A 108 -3.63 1.03 -10.11
CA SER A 108 -3.45 2.39 -9.56
C SER A 108 -4.74 3.21 -9.62
N PHE A 109 -5.48 3.12 -10.73
CA PHE A 109 -6.77 3.77 -10.87
C PHE A 109 -7.80 3.22 -9.88
N ILE A 110 -7.87 1.89 -9.73
CA ILE A 110 -8.73 1.22 -8.74
C ILE A 110 -8.35 1.67 -7.33
N TYR A 111 -7.06 1.71 -7.00
CA TYR A 111 -6.57 2.13 -5.69
C TYR A 111 -7.03 3.55 -5.34
N LYS A 112 -6.96 4.47 -6.30
CA LYS A 112 -7.38 5.87 -6.11
C LYS A 112 -8.90 6.04 -6.17
N GLY A 113 -9.59 5.32 -7.04
CA GLY A 113 -11.02 5.48 -7.32
C GLY A 113 -11.95 4.75 -6.34
N CYS A 114 -11.57 3.56 -5.87
CA CYS A 114 -12.36 2.77 -4.91
C CYS A 114 -12.76 3.52 -3.62
N PRO A 115 -11.89 4.28 -2.94
CA PRO A 115 -12.30 4.99 -1.73
C PRO A 115 -13.39 6.03 -2.00
N PHE A 116 -13.34 6.74 -3.15
CA PHE A 116 -14.39 7.69 -3.52
C PHE A 116 -15.71 6.99 -3.83
N LEU A 117 -15.67 5.89 -4.58
CA LEU A 117 -16.87 5.10 -4.87
C LEU A 117 -17.48 4.53 -3.59
N ALA A 118 -16.64 3.98 -2.69
CA ALA A 118 -17.10 3.46 -1.40
C ALA A 118 -17.73 4.55 -0.53
N ALA A 119 -17.10 5.73 -0.44
CA ALA A 119 -17.67 6.88 0.26
C ALA A 119 -19.03 7.28 -0.32
N GLY A 120 -19.16 7.32 -1.66
CA GLY A 120 -20.43 7.59 -2.34
C GLY A 120 -21.51 6.56 -2.01
N ILE A 121 -21.17 5.27 -2.01
CA ILE A 121 -22.10 4.18 -1.64
C ILE A 121 -22.54 4.31 -0.18
N VAL A 122 -21.62 4.60 0.74
CA VAL A 122 -21.93 4.77 2.17
C VAL A 122 -22.83 5.98 2.39
N VAL A 123 -22.51 7.14 1.79
CA VAL A 123 -23.36 8.33 1.87
C VAL A 123 -24.75 8.06 1.27
N GLY A 124 -24.81 7.38 0.13
CA GLY A 124 -26.07 6.99 -0.50
C GLY A 124 -26.90 6.05 0.38
N ALA A 125 -26.27 5.08 1.05
CA ALA A 125 -26.94 4.18 1.98
C ALA A 125 -27.47 4.91 3.22
N ILE A 126 -26.66 5.79 3.82
CA ILE A 126 -27.08 6.63 4.95
C ILE A 126 -28.27 7.51 4.55
N TYR A 127 -28.18 8.14 3.38
CA TYR A 127 -29.26 8.96 2.85
C TYR A 127 -30.55 8.16 2.65
N TRP A 128 -30.47 6.98 2.02
CA TRP A 128 -31.63 6.12 1.80
C TRP A 128 -32.26 5.68 3.13
N CYS A 129 -31.45 5.32 4.12
CA CYS A 129 -31.92 5.00 5.47
C CYS A 129 -32.60 6.21 6.14
N ALA A 130 -32.09 7.43 5.95
CA ALA A 130 -32.70 8.63 6.48
C ALA A 130 -34.06 8.93 5.80
N VAL A 131 -34.15 8.74 4.48
CA VAL A 131 -35.40 8.88 3.71
C VAL A 131 -36.45 7.89 4.21
N THR A 132 -36.09 6.60 4.35
CA THR A 132 -37.03 5.57 4.82
C THR A 132 -37.47 5.82 6.26
N TYR A 133 -36.56 6.22 7.15
CA TYR A 133 -36.92 6.59 8.51
C TYR A 133 -37.85 7.82 8.57
N GLY A 134 -37.56 8.83 7.76
CA GLY A 134 -38.42 10.00 7.62
C GLY A 134 -39.83 9.63 7.18
N ALA A 135 -39.95 8.77 6.15
CA ALA A 135 -41.24 8.28 5.66
C ALA A 135 -42.01 7.53 6.77
N ILE A 136 -41.35 6.61 7.48
CA ILE A 136 -41.95 5.88 8.59
C ILE A 136 -42.44 6.85 9.68
N THR A 137 -41.65 7.88 10.00
CA THR A 137 -42.01 8.88 11.02
C THR A 137 -43.25 9.68 10.60
N VAL A 138 -43.34 10.12 9.34
CA VAL A 138 -44.53 10.82 8.82
C VAL A 138 -45.76 9.92 8.92
N MET A 139 -45.65 8.66 8.49
CA MET A 139 -46.74 7.70 8.56
C MET A 139 -47.17 7.40 10.00
N GLN A 140 -46.24 7.41 10.96
CA GLN A 140 -46.52 7.21 12.38
C GLN A 140 -47.20 8.41 13.03
N VAL A 141 -46.82 9.64 12.67
CA VAL A 141 -47.33 10.88 13.29
C VAL A 141 -48.66 11.31 12.69
N VAL A 142 -48.79 11.29 11.36
CA VAL A 142 -50.00 11.73 10.64
C VAL A 142 -51.03 10.61 10.55
N GLY A 143 -50.60 9.35 10.65
CA GLY A 143 -51.42 8.17 10.44
C GLY A 143 -51.31 7.63 9.01
N GLN A 144 -51.58 6.34 8.84
CA GLN A 144 -51.23 5.61 7.61
C GLN A 144 -51.92 6.14 6.34
N LYS A 145 -53.22 6.43 6.41
CA LYS A 145 -54.00 6.85 5.23
C LYS A 145 -53.73 8.31 4.86
N GLU A 146 -53.69 9.18 5.86
CA GLU A 146 -53.45 10.62 5.67
C GLU A 146 -51.98 10.89 5.32
N GLY A 147 -51.04 10.18 5.96
CA GLY A 147 -49.61 10.28 5.64
C GLY A 147 -49.29 9.86 4.21
N LEU A 148 -49.94 8.81 3.69
CA LEU A 148 -49.79 8.42 2.30
C LEU A 148 -50.35 9.48 1.34
N ALA A 149 -51.53 10.04 1.63
CA ALA A 149 -52.13 11.10 0.83
C ALA A 149 -51.25 12.37 0.81
N VAL A 150 -50.68 12.75 1.96
CA VAL A 150 -49.75 13.88 2.06
C VAL A 150 -48.45 13.61 1.28
N MET A 151 -47.93 12.39 1.31
CA MET A 151 -46.74 12.01 0.54
C MET A 151 -46.99 11.96 -0.97
N GLU A 152 -48.17 11.52 -1.40
CA GLU A 152 -48.54 11.46 -2.83
C GLU A 152 -48.84 12.84 -3.40
N GLN A 153 -49.41 13.75 -2.60
CA GLN A 153 -49.73 15.11 -3.02
C GLN A 153 -48.52 16.06 -3.00
N ALA A 154 -47.49 15.75 -2.21
CA ALA A 154 -46.30 16.60 -2.10
C ALA A 154 -45.40 16.51 -3.35
N ASP A 155 -44.74 17.63 -3.69
CA ASP A 155 -43.77 17.65 -4.79
C ASP A 155 -42.61 16.67 -4.53
N PRO A 156 -42.16 15.90 -5.54
CA PRO A 156 -41.09 14.91 -5.38
C PRO A 156 -39.79 15.49 -4.79
N LEU A 157 -39.46 16.75 -5.09
CA LEU A 157 -38.27 17.43 -4.55
C LEU A 157 -38.41 17.75 -3.07
N VAL A 158 -39.62 18.13 -2.62
CA VAL A 158 -39.91 18.39 -1.21
C VAL A 158 -39.83 17.08 -0.42
N LEU A 159 -40.30 15.97 -0.99
CA LEU A 159 -40.23 14.66 -0.36
C LEU A 159 -38.78 14.13 -0.31
N LEU A 160 -38.00 14.36 -1.36
CA LEU A 160 -36.58 13.99 -1.44
C LEU A 160 -35.74 14.69 -0.36
N ILE A 161 -35.95 15.98 -0.13
CA ILE A 161 -35.19 16.76 0.86
C ILE A 161 -35.80 16.69 2.26
N GLY A 162 -37.14 16.69 2.33
CA GLY A 162 -37.90 16.80 3.57
C GLY A 162 -37.85 15.53 4.43
N LEU A 163 -37.96 14.34 3.82
CA LEU A 163 -37.92 13.09 4.58
C LEU A 163 -36.60 12.87 5.34
N PRO A 164 -35.41 12.98 4.74
CA PRO A 164 -34.16 12.83 5.47
C PRO A 164 -33.88 14.00 6.44
N ALA A 165 -34.51 15.16 6.27
CA ALA A 165 -34.41 16.26 7.22
C ALA A 165 -35.07 15.95 8.58
N ILE A 166 -36.08 15.08 8.62
CA ILE A 166 -36.77 14.67 9.86
C ILE A 166 -35.81 14.01 10.87
N PRO A 167 -35.11 12.90 10.54
CA PRO A 167 -34.15 12.31 11.47
C PRO A 167 -33.00 13.25 11.81
N ILE A 168 -32.55 14.09 10.86
CA ILE A 168 -31.51 15.10 11.14
C ILE A 168 -32.02 16.10 12.19
N ALA A 169 -33.25 16.60 12.05
CA ALA A 169 -33.88 17.50 13.00
C ALA A 169 -34.08 16.85 14.38
N LEU A 170 -34.44 15.56 14.43
CA LEU A 170 -34.55 14.81 15.70
C LEU A 170 -33.19 14.65 16.39
N ILE A 171 -32.14 14.35 15.63
CA ILE A 171 -30.76 14.24 16.15
C ILE A 171 -30.29 15.62 16.64
N VAL A 172 -30.45 16.67 15.84
CA VAL A 172 -30.10 18.05 16.24
C VAL A 172 -30.90 18.47 17.46
N GLY A 173 -32.20 18.17 17.50
CA GLY A 173 -33.07 18.44 18.64
C GLY A 173 -32.61 17.73 19.92
N LYS A 174 -32.09 16.51 19.82
CA LYS A 174 -31.48 15.77 20.94
C LYS A 174 -30.09 16.30 21.32
N MET A 175 -29.32 16.82 20.37
CA MET A 175 -28.00 17.42 20.63
C MET A 175 -28.12 18.78 21.35
N VAL A 176 -29.26 19.46 21.23
CA VAL A 176 -29.56 20.65 22.05
C VAL A 176 -29.86 20.20 23.48
N ARG A 177 -28.90 20.41 24.38
CA ARG A 177 -29.01 20.11 25.83
C ARG A 177 -29.93 21.10 26.54
N TRP A 178 -31.21 21.16 26.13
CA TRP A 178 -32.24 22.00 26.74
C TRP A 178 -32.40 21.68 28.25
N GLU A 179 -32.10 20.44 28.64
CA GLU A 179 -32.04 19.99 30.02
C GLU A 179 -31.09 20.84 30.87
N ASP A 180 -29.93 21.26 30.37
CA ASP A 180 -29.00 22.10 31.14
C ASP A 180 -29.53 23.52 31.33
N ALA A 181 -30.17 24.06 30.30
CA ALA A 181 -30.81 25.38 30.36
C ALA A 181 -31.99 25.37 31.34
N VAL A 182 -32.81 24.31 31.30
CA VAL A 182 -33.91 24.09 32.23
C VAL A 182 -33.40 23.79 33.64
N LEU A 183 -32.34 23.00 33.82
CA LEU A 183 -31.70 22.75 35.11
C LEU A 183 -31.11 24.03 35.70
N HIS A 184 -30.49 24.88 34.88
CA HIS A 184 -29.99 26.18 35.33
C HIS A 184 -31.14 27.11 35.73
N PHE A 185 -32.22 27.14 34.95
CA PHE A 185 -33.44 27.88 35.28
C PHE A 185 -34.09 27.37 36.56
N MET A 186 -34.25 26.05 36.70
CA MET A 186 -34.77 25.37 37.88
C MET A 186 -33.91 25.67 39.11
N ARG A 187 -32.57 25.54 39.06
CA ARG A 187 -31.69 25.90 40.19
C ARG A 187 -31.77 27.38 40.56
N LYS A 188 -31.92 28.28 39.57
CA LYS A 188 -31.98 29.72 39.79
C LYS A 188 -33.30 30.20 40.40
N TYR A 189 -34.41 29.59 40.01
CA TYR A 189 -35.76 30.00 40.45
C TYR A 189 -36.31 29.14 41.58
N LEU A 190 -36.03 27.83 41.65
CA LEU A 190 -36.55 26.93 42.69
C LEU A 190 -35.84 27.08 44.05
N VAL A 191 -34.57 27.52 44.07
CA VAL A 191 -33.86 27.83 45.33
C VAL A 191 -34.47 29.04 46.05
N LYS A 192 -35.21 29.90 45.33
CA LYS A 192 -35.92 31.06 45.90
C LYS A 192 -37.28 30.73 46.48
N VAL A 193 -37.81 29.51 46.33
CA VAL A 193 -39.14 29.14 46.81
C VAL A 193 -39.02 28.28 48.08
N PRO A 194 -39.26 28.83 49.28
CA PRO A 194 -39.03 28.12 50.54
C PRO A 194 -39.93 26.89 50.74
N LEU A 195 -41.07 26.81 50.05
CA LEU A 195 -42.02 25.68 50.12
C LEU A 195 -41.51 24.40 49.46
N LEU A 196 -40.62 24.47 48.48
CA LEU A 196 -40.22 23.30 47.68
C LEU A 196 -39.12 22.46 48.34
N LYS A 197 -38.46 23.01 49.36
CA LYS A 197 -37.44 22.33 50.18
C LYS A 197 -38.01 21.15 50.99
N HIS A 198 -39.33 21.08 51.15
CA HIS A 198 -40.01 20.04 51.93
C HIS A 198 -40.59 18.90 51.09
N ILE A 199 -40.73 19.08 49.77
CA ILE A 199 -41.36 18.10 48.86
C ILE A 199 -40.33 17.34 48.02
N LEU A 200 -39.15 17.91 47.72
CA LEU A 200 -38.14 17.29 46.86
C LEU A 200 -36.89 16.87 47.66
N PRO A 201 -36.67 15.56 47.92
CA PRO A 201 -35.45 15.07 48.54
C PRO A 201 -34.36 14.89 47.48
N PHE A 202 -33.99 15.95 46.75
CA PHE A 202 -32.88 15.86 45.80
C PHE A 202 -31.59 16.31 46.50
N ARG A 203 -30.83 15.34 47.01
CA ARG A 203 -29.48 15.55 47.55
C ARG A 203 -28.60 16.23 46.50
N LEU A 204 -28.16 17.44 46.81
CA LEU A 204 -27.43 18.32 45.90
C LEU A 204 -25.94 18.33 46.25
N ASP A 205 -25.32 17.16 46.42
CA ASP A 205 -23.88 17.01 46.61
C ASP A 205 -23.36 15.80 45.84
N ILE A 206 -23.30 15.91 44.51
CA ILE A 206 -22.40 15.09 43.69
C ILE A 206 -21.80 16.00 42.63
N VAL A 207 -20.51 16.29 42.79
CA VAL A 207 -19.63 16.80 41.74
C VAL A 207 -19.52 15.71 40.67
N PRO A 208 -19.93 15.94 39.41
CA PRO A 208 -19.62 15.00 38.36
C PRO A 208 -18.17 15.24 37.94
N ASN A 209 -17.26 14.35 38.35
CA ASN A 209 -15.99 14.19 37.64
C ASN A 209 -16.31 13.58 36.27
N MET A 210 -16.50 14.45 35.29
CA MET A 210 -16.68 14.10 33.89
C MET A 210 -15.32 14.14 33.21
N THR A 211 -14.59 13.03 33.25
CA THR A 211 -13.49 12.76 32.32
C THR A 211 -14.04 12.00 31.11
N GLN A 212 -14.33 12.76 30.05
CA GLN A 212 -14.05 12.37 28.66
C GLN A 212 -12.59 11.84 28.59
N THR A 213 -12.22 10.79 27.87
CA THR A 213 -12.50 10.47 26.46
C THR A 213 -12.23 8.99 26.17
N ASP A 214 -13.06 8.42 25.29
CA ASP A 214 -12.75 7.29 24.41
C ASP A 214 -11.39 7.46 23.70
N SER A 215 -10.62 6.37 23.60
CA SER A 215 -9.93 6.00 22.36
C SER A 215 -9.18 4.67 22.54
N ASP A 216 -9.84 3.55 22.27
CA ASP A 216 -9.16 2.30 21.89
C ASP A 216 -9.97 1.63 20.79
N ILE A 217 -9.83 2.17 19.57
CA ILE A 217 -10.22 1.48 18.35
C ILE A 217 -8.96 0.76 17.87
N PRO A 218 -8.95 -0.58 17.74
CA PRO A 218 -7.82 -1.32 17.17
C PRO A 218 -7.59 -0.85 15.72
N PRO A 219 -6.36 -0.92 15.19
CA PRO A 219 -6.08 -0.47 13.84
C PRO A 219 -6.98 -1.23 12.87
N LEU A 220 -7.94 -0.51 12.27
CA LEU A 220 -8.73 -1.00 11.14
C LEU A 220 -7.73 -1.57 10.13
N THR A 221 -7.87 -2.85 9.84
CA THR A 221 -7.28 -3.47 8.66
C THR A 221 -7.47 -2.52 7.47
N ASP A 222 -6.37 -2.14 6.82
CA ASP A 222 -6.27 -1.02 5.86
C ASP A 222 -7.63 -0.68 5.23
N PRO A 223 -8.30 0.44 5.62
CA PRO A 223 -9.66 0.75 5.16
C PRO A 223 -9.75 0.80 3.62
N VAL A 224 -8.61 1.02 2.95
CA VAL A 224 -8.44 1.00 1.49
C VAL A 224 -8.57 -0.40 0.88
N SER A 225 -8.28 -1.47 1.64
CA SER A 225 -8.46 -2.86 1.22
C SER A 225 -9.93 -3.27 1.33
N ALA A 226 -10.58 -2.97 2.45
CA ALA A 226 -11.98 -3.29 2.70
C ALA A 226 -12.92 -2.58 1.69
N THR A 227 -12.68 -1.29 1.43
CA THR A 227 -13.43 -0.50 0.43
C THR A 227 -13.31 -1.09 -0.98
N ARG A 228 -12.11 -1.55 -1.37
CA ARG A 228 -11.90 -2.19 -2.68
C ARG A 228 -12.65 -3.51 -2.81
N VAL A 229 -12.63 -4.34 -1.77
CA VAL A 229 -13.37 -5.62 -1.76
C VAL A 229 -14.87 -5.36 -1.86
N LEU A 230 -15.38 -4.39 -1.10
CA LEU A 230 -16.80 -4.03 -1.09
C LEU A 230 -17.26 -3.45 -2.43
N CYS A 231 -16.53 -2.48 -3.00
CA CYS A 231 -16.83 -1.95 -4.34
C CYS A 231 -16.76 -3.04 -5.41
N GLY A 232 -15.76 -3.92 -5.34
CA GLY A 232 -15.62 -5.05 -6.26
C GLY A 232 -16.79 -6.03 -6.17
N ALA A 233 -17.30 -6.30 -4.96
CA ALA A 233 -18.45 -7.17 -4.75
C ALA A 233 -19.75 -6.56 -5.30
N LEU A 234 -19.95 -5.24 -5.14
CA LEU A 234 -21.16 -4.56 -5.62
C LEU A 234 -21.21 -4.40 -7.14
N LEU A 235 -20.05 -4.26 -7.80
CA LEU A 235 -19.95 -4.19 -9.26
C LEU A 235 -19.92 -5.57 -9.93
N MET A 236 -19.70 -6.65 -9.16
CA MET A 236 -19.55 -8.00 -9.68
C MET A 236 -20.78 -8.49 -10.46
N PRO A 237 -22.05 -8.28 -10.01
CA PRO A 237 -23.22 -8.73 -10.76
C PRO A 237 -23.36 -8.09 -12.15
N THR A 238 -23.06 -6.79 -12.26
CA THR A 238 -23.13 -6.04 -13.52
C THR A 238 -22.08 -6.55 -14.51
N ILE A 239 -20.84 -6.75 -14.04
CA ILE A 239 -19.74 -7.28 -14.86
C ILE A 239 -20.03 -8.73 -15.25
N ALA A 240 -20.52 -9.55 -14.31
CA ALA A 240 -20.87 -10.95 -14.55
C ALA A 240 -21.97 -11.10 -15.61
N ASN A 241 -22.99 -10.24 -15.58
CA ASN A 241 -24.06 -10.25 -16.59
C ASN A 241 -23.53 -9.84 -17.98
N MET A 242 -22.69 -8.81 -18.05
CA MET A 242 -22.08 -8.35 -19.31
C MET A 242 -21.19 -9.44 -19.93
N LEU A 243 -20.31 -10.05 -19.12
CA LEU A 243 -19.43 -11.14 -19.59
C LEU A 243 -20.20 -12.41 -19.91
N GLY A 244 -21.27 -12.71 -19.18
CA GLY A 244 -22.18 -13.81 -19.48
C GLY A 244 -22.82 -13.67 -20.85
N LYS A 245 -23.28 -12.47 -21.21
CA LYS A 245 -23.81 -12.16 -22.55
C LYS A 245 -22.75 -12.28 -23.65
N LEU A 246 -21.50 -11.88 -23.36
CA LEU A 246 -20.40 -11.90 -24.34
C LEU A 246 -19.86 -13.32 -24.62
N PHE A 247 -19.68 -14.13 -23.58
CA PHE A 247 -19.05 -15.45 -23.70
C PHE A 247 -20.04 -16.62 -23.81
N PHE A 248 -21.26 -16.47 -23.28
CA PHE A 248 -22.24 -17.56 -23.15
C PHE A 248 -23.61 -17.18 -23.71
N ASP A 249 -23.66 -16.53 -24.87
CA ASP A 249 -24.91 -16.13 -25.51
C ASP A 249 -25.80 -17.32 -25.92
N THR A 250 -25.21 -18.49 -26.09
CA THR A 250 -25.90 -19.74 -26.49
C THR A 250 -26.84 -20.29 -25.41
N ILE A 251 -26.73 -19.85 -24.14
CA ILE A 251 -27.52 -20.39 -23.03
C ILE A 251 -28.83 -19.60 -22.86
N LYS A 252 -29.97 -20.27 -23.02
CA LYS A 252 -31.31 -19.65 -22.98
C LYS A 252 -31.70 -19.06 -21.60
N SER A 253 -31.15 -19.59 -20.50
CA SER A 253 -31.46 -19.11 -19.14
C SER A 253 -30.57 -17.93 -18.72
N ASN A 254 -31.18 -16.76 -18.47
CA ASN A 254 -30.48 -15.54 -18.05
C ASN A 254 -29.71 -15.70 -16.73
N PHE A 255 -30.23 -16.50 -15.80
CA PHE A 255 -29.58 -16.74 -14.51
C PHE A 255 -28.29 -17.55 -14.70
N HIS A 256 -28.36 -18.68 -15.42
CA HIS A 256 -27.20 -19.53 -15.68
C HIS A 256 -26.12 -18.79 -16.46
N ARG A 257 -26.53 -17.98 -17.44
CA ARG A 257 -25.63 -17.12 -18.22
C ARG A 257 -24.87 -16.13 -17.34
N THR A 258 -25.54 -15.49 -16.39
CA THR A 258 -24.92 -14.54 -15.45
C THR A 258 -23.97 -15.24 -14.48
N VAL A 259 -24.35 -16.41 -13.96
CA VAL A 259 -23.50 -17.21 -13.05
C VAL A 259 -22.23 -17.67 -13.77
N LEU A 260 -22.34 -18.19 -14.99
CA LEU A 260 -21.19 -18.61 -15.81
C LEU A 260 -20.30 -17.42 -16.18
N GLY A 261 -20.88 -16.26 -16.49
CA GLY A 261 -20.15 -15.01 -16.70
C GLY A 261 -19.37 -14.56 -15.44
N GLY A 262 -19.95 -14.74 -14.26
CA GLY A 262 -19.29 -14.48 -12.97
C GLY A 262 -18.12 -15.43 -12.71
N LEU A 263 -18.27 -16.71 -12.99
CA LEU A 263 -17.19 -17.70 -12.88
C LEU A 263 -16.05 -17.40 -13.85
N ALA A 264 -16.37 -17.10 -15.11
CA ALA A 264 -15.39 -16.69 -16.12
C ALA A 264 -14.64 -15.42 -15.70
N PHE A 265 -15.34 -14.42 -15.15
CA PHE A 265 -14.71 -13.21 -14.63
C PHE A 265 -13.68 -13.51 -13.54
N ILE A 266 -14.05 -14.32 -12.54
CA ILE A 266 -13.16 -14.68 -11.45
C ILE A 266 -11.92 -15.42 -11.99
N ALA A 267 -12.12 -16.35 -12.92
CA ALA A 267 -11.03 -17.10 -13.54
C ALA A 267 -10.07 -16.17 -14.32
N ILE A 268 -10.61 -15.32 -15.22
CA ILE A 268 -9.81 -14.37 -16.02
C ILE A 268 -9.05 -13.40 -15.12
N LYS A 269 -9.73 -12.79 -14.15
CA LYS A 269 -9.13 -11.89 -13.16
C LYS A 269 -8.02 -12.60 -12.36
N GLY A 270 -8.26 -13.85 -11.96
CA GLY A 270 -7.28 -14.69 -11.27
C GLY A 270 -6.04 -14.94 -12.11
N CYS A 271 -6.21 -15.38 -13.35
CA CYS A 271 -5.11 -15.60 -14.29
C CYS A 271 -4.29 -14.33 -14.53
N LEU A 272 -4.93 -13.18 -14.76
CA LEU A 272 -4.24 -11.89 -14.93
C LEU A 272 -3.46 -11.49 -13.69
N LYS A 273 -4.02 -11.69 -12.49
CA LYS A 273 -3.35 -11.39 -11.22
C LYS A 273 -2.13 -12.30 -11.00
N ILE A 274 -2.25 -13.59 -11.30
CA ILE A 274 -1.14 -14.55 -11.21
C ILE A 274 -0.04 -14.17 -12.21
N TYR A 275 -0.42 -13.89 -13.46
CA TYR A 275 0.51 -13.43 -14.49
C TYR A 275 1.25 -12.17 -14.07
N HIS A 276 0.53 -11.16 -13.59
CA HIS A 276 1.10 -9.91 -13.11
C HIS A 276 2.10 -10.13 -11.96
N LYS A 277 1.72 -10.93 -10.96
CA LYS A 277 2.60 -11.28 -9.83
C LYS A 277 3.85 -12.03 -10.31
N GLN A 278 3.70 -12.98 -11.23
CA GLN A 278 4.82 -13.72 -11.82
C GLN A 278 5.77 -12.78 -12.57
N GLN A 279 5.21 -11.85 -13.33
CA GLN A 279 5.97 -10.90 -14.13
C GLN A 279 6.71 -9.89 -13.23
N GLN A 280 6.07 -9.42 -12.15
CA GLN A 280 6.74 -8.62 -11.11
C GLN A 280 7.89 -9.39 -10.43
N TYR A 281 7.69 -10.68 -10.13
CA TYR A 281 8.75 -11.54 -9.59
C TYR A 281 9.94 -11.65 -10.56
N ILE A 282 9.68 -11.98 -11.84
CA ILE A 282 10.72 -12.05 -12.88
C ILE A 282 11.48 -10.71 -12.97
N ARG A 283 10.77 -9.57 -12.93
CA ARG A 283 11.38 -8.24 -12.96
C ARG A 283 12.33 -8.00 -11.79
N GLN A 284 11.97 -8.45 -10.59
CA GLN A 284 12.81 -8.33 -9.41
C GLN A 284 14.04 -9.23 -9.52
N CYS A 285 13.88 -10.47 -10.00
CA CYS A 285 14.99 -11.39 -10.21
C CYS A 285 15.97 -10.90 -11.30
N GLN A 286 15.45 -10.25 -12.35
CA GLN A 286 16.23 -9.77 -13.49
C GLN A 286 16.76 -8.34 -13.33
N ARG A 287 16.54 -7.69 -12.19
CA ARG A 287 17.11 -6.35 -11.94
C ARG A 287 18.63 -6.41 -12.02
N LYS A 288 19.27 -5.41 -12.62
CA LYS A 288 20.73 -5.34 -12.70
C LYS A 288 21.23 -4.12 -11.96
N ILE A 289 22.38 -4.26 -11.32
CA ILE A 289 23.06 -3.16 -10.65
C ILE A 289 24.24 -2.83 -11.56
N LEU A 290 24.24 -1.63 -12.12
CA LEU A 290 25.20 -1.26 -13.14
C LEU A 290 26.50 -0.76 -12.52
N ASP A 291 27.57 -0.86 -13.30
CA ASP A 291 28.86 -0.27 -12.95
C ASP A 291 28.76 1.25 -12.86
N TYR A 292 29.48 1.82 -11.91
CA TYR A 292 29.57 3.26 -11.72
C TYR A 292 30.54 3.85 -12.75
N THR A 293 30.03 4.10 -13.95
CA THR A 293 30.74 4.74 -15.07
C THR A 293 30.02 6.03 -15.48
N GLU A 294 30.76 6.99 -16.04
CA GLU A 294 30.20 8.27 -16.51
C GLU A 294 29.06 8.08 -17.55
N THR A 295 29.15 7.03 -18.37
CA THR A 295 28.12 6.66 -19.35
C THR A 295 26.82 6.19 -18.69
N ASN A 296 26.90 5.35 -17.66
CA ASN A 296 25.72 4.87 -16.94
C ASN A 296 25.09 5.99 -16.10
N ILE A 297 25.91 6.86 -15.52
CA ILE A 297 25.46 8.03 -14.76
C ILE A 297 24.69 8.99 -15.68
N SER A 298 25.25 9.36 -16.83
CA SER A 298 24.56 10.27 -17.76
C SER A 298 23.23 9.69 -18.27
N THR A 299 23.19 8.40 -18.56
CA THR A 299 22.00 7.72 -19.08
C THR A 299 20.89 7.56 -18.03
N TYR A 300 21.22 7.07 -16.83
CA TYR A 300 20.22 6.65 -15.84
C TYR A 300 20.00 7.66 -14.69
N LEU A 301 20.98 8.52 -14.38
CA LEU A 301 20.86 9.54 -13.33
C LEU A 301 20.53 10.93 -13.90
N HIS A 302 21.11 11.31 -15.06
CA HIS A 302 20.84 12.63 -15.67
C HIS A 302 19.75 12.62 -16.75
N GLY A 303 19.51 11.51 -17.43
CA GLY A 303 18.46 11.36 -18.45
C GLY A 303 17.01 11.38 -17.92
N GLY A 304 16.81 11.29 -16.61
CA GLY A 304 15.48 11.30 -15.97
C GLY A 304 14.87 12.70 -15.76
N GLY A 305 15.64 13.77 -15.98
CA GLY A 305 15.23 15.16 -15.73
C GLY A 305 14.68 15.94 -16.92
N ARG A 306 14.47 15.31 -18.08
CA ARG A 306 13.87 15.94 -19.28
C ARG A 306 12.77 15.07 -19.85
N ARG A 307 11.61 15.12 -19.21
CA ARG A 307 10.30 14.87 -19.81
C ARG A 307 9.33 15.83 -19.14
N ASP A 308 9.42 17.08 -19.56
CA ASP A 308 8.28 18.01 -19.58
C ASP A 308 7.34 17.58 -20.72
#